data_AF-A0A1G5H9G8-F1
#
_entry.id   AF-A0A1G5H9G8-F1
#
_cell.length_a   1.000
_cell.length_b   1.000
_cell.length_c   1.000
_cell.angle_alpha   90.00
_cell.angle_beta   90.00
_cell.angle_gamma   90.00
#
_symmetry.space_group_name_H-M   'P 1'
#
loop_
_entity.id
_entity.type
_entity.pdbx_description
1 polymer ?
#
loop_
_entity_poly.entity_id
_entity_poly.type
_entity_poly.pdbx_seq_one_letter_code
_entity_poly.pdbx_strand_id
1 'polypeptide(L)'
;MIEILHVVALLLILVGALLCLTAAIGLMRFRDVPTRLHAATKPQVLGLLLIAIAIGLELQSWAVVAFLVPVLLIQFATAPLSAHMVGRQAYRNGTIDRRNLHVDELAEAKETPPAAGG
;
A
#
# COMPACT_ATOMS: atom_id res chain seq x y z
N MET A 1 17.25 -23.16 20.29
CA MET A 1 17.33 -22.49 18.97
C MET A 1 15.93 -22.28 18.37
N ILE A 2 15.06 -23.29 18.41
CA ILE A 2 13.66 -23.20 17.94
C ILE A 2 12.83 -22.20 18.76
N GLU A 3 12.99 -22.15 20.09
CA GLU A 3 12.32 -21.18 20.95
C GLU A 3 12.54 -19.71 20.53
N ILE A 4 13.76 -19.36 20.12
CA ILE A 4 14.09 -18.00 19.68
C ILE A 4 13.35 -17.69 18.37
N LEU A 5 13.24 -18.68 17.46
CA LEU A 5 12.55 -18.54 16.19
C LEU A 5 11.05 -18.28 16.40
N HIS A 6 10.41 -18.96 17.36
CA HIS A 6 9.02 -18.73 17.71
C HIS A 6 8.79 -17.33 18.27
N VAL A 7 9.65 -16.87 19.19
CA VAL A 7 9.56 -15.51 19.76
C VAL A 7 9.73 -14.46 18.66
N VAL A 8 10.69 -14.65 17.76
CA VAL A 8 10.90 -13.74 16.61
C VAL A 8 9.67 -13.75 15.70
N ALA A 9 9.14 -14.92 15.32
CA ALA A 9 7.95 -15.02 14.48
C ALA A 9 6.72 -14.34 15.13
N LEU A 10 6.52 -14.53 16.44
CA LEU A 10 5.45 -13.88 17.19
C LEU A 10 5.56 -12.35 17.15
N LEU A 11 6.77 -11.82 17.36
CA LEU A 11 7.03 -10.37 17.28
C LEU A 11 6.78 -9.83 15.87
N LEU A 12 7.21 -10.55 14.83
CA LEU A 12 6.96 -10.16 13.44
C LEU A 12 5.46 -10.13 13.13
N ILE A 13 4.70 -11.14 13.56
CA ILE A 13 3.25 -11.18 13.37
C ILE A 13 2.57 -10.03 14.12
N LEU A 14 2.97 -9.77 15.37
CA LEU A 14 2.38 -8.71 16.18
C LEU A 14 2.62 -7.33 15.55
N VAL A 15 3.86 -7.04 15.14
CA VAL A 15 4.20 -5.78 14.45
C VAL A 15 3.48 -5.69 13.12
N GLY A 16 3.44 -6.77 12.33
CA GLY A 16 2.74 -6.81 11.06
C GLY A 16 1.24 -6.54 11.21
N ALA A 17 0.60 -7.14 12.21
CA ALA A 17 -0.81 -6.93 12.53
C ALA A 17 -1.09 -5.47 12.96
N LEU A 18 -0.23 -4.89 13.78
CA LEU A 18 -0.34 -3.47 14.17
C LEU A 18 -0.21 -2.55 12.95
N LEU A 19 0.73 -2.82 12.04
CA LEU A 19 0.85 -2.06 10.80
C LEU A 19 -0.40 -2.16 9.93
N CYS A 20 -0.95 -3.37 9.74
CA CYS A 20 -2.22 -3.56 9.03
C CYS A 20 -3.39 -2.79 9.69
N LEU A 21 -3.45 -2.80 11.03
CA LEU A 21 -4.45 -2.04 11.78
C LEU A 21 -4.28 -0.53 11.57
N THR A 22 -3.05 0.00 11.64
CA THR A 22 -2.80 1.42 11.37
C THR A 22 -3.13 1.82 9.94
N ALA A 23 -2.93 0.92 8.95
CA ALA A 23 -3.34 1.16 7.57
C ALA A 23 -4.87 1.29 7.45
N ALA A 24 -5.61 0.38 8.09
CA ALA A 24 -7.07 0.43 8.12
C ALA A 24 -7.61 1.69 8.82
N ILE A 25 -7.02 2.06 9.96
CA ILE A 25 -7.38 3.29 10.69
C ILE A 25 -7.07 4.52 9.83
N GLY A 26 -5.90 4.57 9.18
CA GLY A 26 -5.52 5.66 8.29
C GLY A 26 -6.49 5.83 7.12
N LEU A 27 -6.95 4.72 6.53
CA LEU A 27 -7.91 4.73 5.45
C LEU A 27 -9.27 5.35 5.84
N MET A 28 -9.69 5.17 7.10
CA MET A 28 -10.93 5.76 7.64
C MET A 28 -10.74 7.19 8.17
N ARG A 29 -9.55 7.54 8.67
CA ARG A 29 -9.28 8.84 9.30
C ARG A 29 -9.01 9.94 8.27
N PHE A 30 -8.31 9.64 7.18
CA PHE A 30 -7.94 10.64 6.20
C PHE A 30 -9.10 10.95 5.24
N ARG A 31 -9.35 12.23 4.99
CA ARG A 31 -10.40 12.70 4.07
C ARG A 31 -9.91 12.76 2.61
N ASP A 32 -8.61 12.99 2.40
CA ASP A 32 -8.04 13.16 1.06
C ASP A 32 -7.58 11.83 0.46
N VAL A 33 -7.91 11.63 -0.82
CA VAL A 33 -7.58 10.38 -1.53
C VAL A 33 -6.07 10.07 -1.55
N PRO A 34 -5.16 11.02 -1.85
CA PRO A 34 -3.73 10.74 -1.83
C PRO A 34 -3.23 10.31 -0.45
N THR A 35 -3.70 10.96 0.61
CA THR A 35 -3.33 10.67 1.99
C THR A 35 -3.87 9.31 2.44
N ARG A 36 -5.10 8.97 2.05
CA ARG A 36 -5.69 7.63 2.25
C ARG A 36 -4.91 6.54 1.53
N LEU A 37 -4.51 6.76 0.28
CA LEU A 37 -3.71 5.81 -0.49
C LEU A 37 -2.33 5.62 0.15
N HIS A 38 -1.72 6.68 0.66
CA HIS A 38 -0.42 6.56 1.32
C HIS A 38 -0.50 5.74 2.61
N ALA A 39 -1.53 6.00 3.40
CA ALA A 39 -1.80 5.29 4.64
C ALA A 39 -2.22 3.83 4.42
N ALA A 40 -2.93 3.54 3.32
CA ALA A 40 -3.40 2.20 3.01
C ALA A 40 -2.34 1.31 2.34
N THR A 41 -1.35 1.88 1.65
CA THR A 41 -0.36 1.10 0.88
C THR A 41 0.91 0.82 1.67
N LYS A 42 1.53 1.85 2.29
CA LYS A 42 2.84 1.71 2.94
C LYS A 42 2.83 0.76 4.14
N PRO A 43 1.98 0.96 5.17
CA PRO A 43 1.98 0.09 6.34
C PRO A 43 1.41 -1.29 6.00
N GLN A 44 0.46 -1.38 5.07
CA GLN A 44 -0.15 -2.65 4.67
C GLN A 44 0.83 -3.60 3.97
N VAL A 45 1.61 -3.11 3.00
CA VAL A 45 2.59 -3.93 2.27
C VAL A 45 3.70 -4.40 3.22
N LEU A 46 4.18 -3.52 4.11
CA LEU A 46 5.15 -3.89 5.14
C LEU A 46 4.57 -4.89 6.13
N GLY A 47 3.32 -4.70 6.57
CA GLY A 47 2.64 -5.61 7.49
C GLY A 47 2.49 -7.01 6.92
N LEU A 48 2.08 -7.12 5.65
CA LEU A 48 2.00 -8.41 4.96
C LEU A 48 3.38 -9.06 4.81
N LEU A 49 4.42 -8.28 4.46
CA LEU A 49 5.77 -8.79 4.32
C LEU A 49 6.29 -9.40 5.64
N LEU A 50 6.09 -8.71 6.77
CA LEU A 50 6.49 -9.21 8.08
C LEU A 50 5.76 -10.51 8.44
N ILE A 51 4.46 -10.58 8.19
CA ILE A 51 3.66 -11.80 8.44
C ILE A 51 4.12 -12.94 7.55
N ALA A 52 4.39 -12.69 6.26
CA ALA A 52 4.90 -13.70 5.33
C ALA A 52 6.27 -14.23 5.78
N ILE A 53 7.18 -13.36 6.23
CA ILE A 53 8.48 -13.77 6.78
C ILE A 53 8.27 -14.63 8.03
N ALA A 54 7.39 -14.23 8.96
CA ALA A 54 7.10 -15.02 10.15
C ALA A 54 6.57 -16.43 9.82
N ILE A 55 5.65 -16.54 8.85
CA ILE A 55 5.13 -17.82 8.37
C ILE A 55 6.24 -18.68 7.76
N GLY A 56 7.12 -18.09 6.94
CA GLY A 56 8.26 -18.80 6.36
C GLY A 56 9.26 -19.29 7.41
N LEU A 57 9.48 -18.52 8.48
CA LEU A 57 10.34 -18.88 9.59
C LEU A 57 9.74 -20.00 10.45
N GLU A 58 8.43 -20.00 10.68
CA GLU A 58 7.76 -20.98 11.54
C GLU A 58 7.59 -22.34 10.85
N LEU A 59 7.06 -22.34 9.61
CA LEU A 59 6.77 -23.59 8.90
C LEU A 59 8.02 -24.22 8.24
N GLN A 60 9.08 -23.44 8.00
CA GLN A 60 10.35 -23.85 7.38
C GLN A 60 10.20 -24.78 6.15
N SER A 61 9.14 -24.61 5.37
CA SER A 61 8.77 -25.49 4.26
C SER A 61 8.93 -24.81 2.92
N TRP A 62 9.62 -25.46 1.99
CA TRP A 62 9.80 -24.97 0.61
C TRP A 62 8.46 -24.76 -0.12
N ALA A 63 7.46 -25.61 0.16
CA ALA A 63 6.13 -25.45 -0.41
C ALA A 63 5.50 -24.11 0.05
N VAL A 64 5.63 -23.77 1.33
CA VAL A 64 5.11 -22.52 1.90
C VAL A 64 5.79 -21.32 1.27
N VAL A 65 7.12 -21.33 1.16
CA VAL A 65 7.89 -20.26 0.51
C VAL A 65 7.46 -20.09 -0.95
N ALA A 66 7.28 -21.19 -1.68
CA ALA A 66 6.82 -21.16 -3.07
C ALA A 66 5.43 -20.52 -3.24
N PHE A 67 4.54 -20.62 -2.24
CA PHE A 67 3.25 -19.91 -2.24
C PHE A 67 3.38 -18.46 -1.78
N LEU A 68 4.26 -18.14 -0.83
CA LEU A 68 4.44 -16.77 -0.33
C LEU A 68 5.06 -15.83 -1.36
N VAL A 69 5.98 -16.33 -2.20
CA VAL A 69 6.63 -15.52 -3.25
C VAL A 69 5.60 -14.87 -4.20
N PRO A 70 4.70 -15.61 -4.88
CA PRO A 70 3.71 -14.99 -5.76
C PRO A 70 2.73 -14.10 -4.99
N VAL A 71 2.35 -14.45 -3.75
CA VAL A 71 1.50 -13.58 -2.91
C VAL A 71 2.14 -12.22 -2.69
N LEU A 72 3.42 -12.19 -2.33
CA LEU A 72 4.15 -10.93 -2.16
C LEU A 72 4.29 -10.19 -3.48
N LEU A 73 4.70 -10.85 -4.56
CA LEU A 73 4.86 -10.22 -5.87
C LEU A 73 3.56 -9.58 -6.36
N ILE A 74 2.44 -10.31 -6.27
CA ILE A 74 1.13 -9.80 -6.64
C ILE A 74 0.77 -8.63 -5.73
N GLN A 75 0.97 -8.72 -4.42
CA GLN A 75 0.67 -7.61 -3.52
C GLN A 75 1.47 -6.34 -3.85
N PHE A 76 2.77 -6.50 -4.17
CA PHE A 76 3.66 -5.42 -4.59
C PHE A 76 3.25 -4.81 -5.93
N ALA A 77 2.60 -5.56 -6.81
CA ALA A 77 2.02 -5.04 -8.05
C ALA A 77 0.65 -4.37 -7.81
N THR A 78 -0.23 -5.00 -7.03
CA THR A 78 -1.60 -4.53 -6.79
C THR A 78 -1.62 -3.19 -6.05
N ALA A 79 -0.74 -2.99 -5.07
CA ALA A 79 -0.68 -1.75 -4.30
C ALA A 79 -0.41 -0.48 -5.16
N PRO A 80 0.67 -0.40 -5.96
CA PRO A 80 0.94 0.75 -6.82
C PRO A 80 -0.06 0.87 -7.97
N LEU A 81 -0.52 -0.24 -8.56
CA LEU A 81 -1.54 -0.20 -9.61
C LEU A 81 -2.84 0.41 -9.08
N SER A 82 -3.29 -0.02 -7.90
CA SER A 82 -4.48 0.54 -7.25
C SER A 82 -4.27 2.00 -6.89
N ALA A 83 -3.11 2.38 -6.35
CA ALA A 83 -2.79 3.76 -6.03
C ALA A 83 -2.80 4.65 -7.28
N HIS A 84 -2.23 4.19 -8.40
CA HIS A 84 -2.21 4.94 -9.65
C HIS A 84 -3.63 5.11 -10.25
N MET A 85 -4.42 4.03 -10.29
CA MET A 85 -5.80 4.07 -10.80
C MET A 85 -6.69 4.99 -9.94
N VAL A 86 -6.64 4.84 -8.62
CA VAL A 86 -7.44 5.64 -7.69
C VAL A 86 -6.98 7.10 -7.67
N GLY A 87 -5.67 7.37 -7.73
CA GLY A 87 -5.14 8.73 -7.83
C GLY A 87 -5.60 9.44 -9.11
N ARG A 88 -5.51 8.78 -10.26
CA ARG A 88 -5.96 9.33 -11.55
C ARG A 88 -7.46 9.60 -11.56
N GLN A 89 -8.27 8.70 -10.97
CA GLN A 89 -9.72 8.89 -10.85
C GLN A 89 -10.07 10.03 -9.88
N ALA A 90 -9.37 10.13 -8.75
CA ALA A 90 -9.60 11.19 -7.78
C ALA A 90 -9.30 12.57 -8.36
N TYR A 91 -8.20 12.70 -9.11
CA TYR A 91 -7.86 13.95 -9.80
C TYR A 91 -8.91 14.31 -10.85
N ARG A 92 -9.40 13.34 -11.62
CA ARG A 92 -10.47 13.55 -12.63
C ARG A 92 -11.80 13.97 -12.02
N ASN A 93 -12.20 13.33 -10.92
CA ASN A 93 -13.48 13.60 -10.26
C ASN A 93 -13.44 14.82 -9.32
N GLY A 94 -12.27 15.47 -9.18
CA GLY A 94 -12.12 16.64 -8.31
C GLY A 94 -12.22 16.32 -6.82
N THR A 95 -12.05 15.05 -6.42
CA THR A 95 -12.11 14.59 -5.02
C THR A 95 -10.77 14.74 -4.29
N ILE A 96 -9.81 15.43 -4.91
CA ILE A 96 -8.56 15.83 -4.28
C ILE A 96 -8.78 17.19 -3.63
N ASP A 97 -8.34 17.33 -2.37
CA ASP A 97 -8.41 18.60 -1.66
C ASP A 97 -7.41 19.61 -2.22
N ARG A 98 -7.86 20.35 -3.23
CA ARG A 98 -7.12 21.42 -3.90
C ARG A 98 -6.64 22.52 -2.95
N ARG A 99 -7.29 22.70 -1.79
CA ARG A 99 -6.88 23.73 -0.82
C ARG A 99 -5.59 23.38 -0.10
N ASN A 100 -5.24 22.10 -0.08
CA ASN A 100 -4.04 21.58 0.57
C ASN A 100 -2.91 21.27 -0.44
N LEU A 101 -3.16 21.46 -1.74
CA LEU A 101 -2.11 21.36 -2.77
C LEU A 101 -1.37 22.69 -2.86
N HIS A 102 -0.11 22.70 -2.41
CA HIS A 102 0.78 23.85 -2.58
C HIS A 102 1.34 23.98 -4.01
N VAL A 103 1.48 22.85 -4.72
CA VAL A 103 1.97 22.79 -6.11
C VAL A 103 1.13 21.76 -6.86
N ASP A 104 0.56 22.16 -8.00
CA ASP A 104 -0.20 21.30 -8.91
C ASP A 104 0.27 21.51 -10.35
N GLU A 105 1.33 20.81 -10.74
CA GLU A 105 1.86 20.82 -12.12
C GLU A 105 0.86 20.21 -13.12
N LEU A 106 -0.11 19.42 -12.64
CA LEU A 106 -1.11 18.78 -13.48
C LEU A 106 -2.30 19.72 -13.79
N ALA A 107 -2.39 20.88 -13.14
CA ALA A 107 -3.40 21.89 -13.42
C ALA A 107 -3.20 22.53 -14.80
N GLU A 108 -1.96 22.83 -15.15
CA GLU A 108 -1.56 23.49 -16.40
C GLU A 108 -1.91 22.62 -17.64
N ALA A 109 -1.75 21.30 -17.52
CA ALA A 109 -2.14 20.33 -18.53
C ALA A 109 -3.68 20.22 -18.72
N LYS A 110 -4.48 20.68 -17.75
CA LYS A 110 -5.96 20.69 -17.84
C LYS A 110 -6.48 22.00 -18.45
N GLU A 111 -5.73 23.09 -18.30
CA GLU A 111 -6.07 24.41 -18.85
C GLU A 111 -5.63 24.59 -20.30
N THR A 112 -4.63 23.83 -20.74
CA THR A 112 -4.26 23.79 -22.17
C THR A 112 -5.35 22.99 -22.91
N PRO A 113 -6.14 23.60 -23.83
CA PRO A 113 -7.10 22.86 -24.63
C PRO A 113 -6.35 21.74 -25.36
N PRO A 114 -6.97 20.55 -25.58
CA PRO A 114 -6.37 19.57 -26.47
C PRO A 114 -6.04 20.31 -27.76
N ALA A 115 -4.75 20.35 -28.12
CA ALA A 115 -4.33 21.04 -29.31
C ALA A 115 -5.30 20.66 -30.43
N ALA A 116 -5.92 21.67 -31.04
CA ALA A 116 -6.69 21.48 -32.25
C ALA A 116 -5.72 20.99 -33.32
N GLY A 117 -5.44 19.68 -33.30
CA GLY A 117 -4.72 18.96 -34.33
C GLY A 117 -5.66 18.85 -35.51
N GLY A 118 -5.49 19.75 -36.47
CA GLY A 118 -5.85 19.50 -37.87
C GLY A 118 -4.93 18.45 -38.50
#